data_AF-A0AAP8GES4-F1
#
_entry.id   AF-A0AAP8GES4-F1
#
_cell.length_a   1.000
_cell.length_b   1.000
_cell.length_c   1.000
_cell.angle_alpha   90.00
_cell.angle_beta   90.00
_cell.angle_gamma   90.00
#
_symmetry.space_group_name_H-M   'P 1'
#
loop_
_entity.id
_entity.type
_entity.pdbx_description
1 polymer ?
#
loop_
_entity_poly.entity_id
_entity_poly.type
_entity_poly.pdbx_seq_one_letter_code
_entity_poly.pdbx_strand_id
1 'polypeptide(L)'
;FYQQLFKLLEDMRVLNSIKVERPSTAKLIDLRLDTRVSYTESQIKVYRTKTQYTDLLFLYLEHAFLSQDFFDIPSIHSDLDDILVNMFLYLPNFFQNQNSEDNMYLAQRIMYQVDDILKEDMLNEYYYLPKTLYN
;
A
#
# COMPACT_ATOMS: atom_id res chain seq x y z
N PHE A 1 6.84 -3.69 5.95
CA PHE A 1 5.85 -2.64 5.69
C PHE A 1 6.45 -1.25 5.44
N TYR A 2 6.88 -0.46 6.45
CA TYR A 2 7.32 0.95 6.26
C TYR A 2 8.32 1.16 5.11
N GLN A 3 9.41 0.39 5.09
CA GLN A 3 10.44 0.52 4.05
C GLN A 3 9.90 0.23 2.64
N GLN A 4 8.96 -0.71 2.52
CA GLN A 4 8.33 -1.05 1.24
C GLN A 4 7.41 0.08 0.77
N LEU A 5 6.63 0.65 1.70
CA LEU A 5 5.75 1.79 1.42
C LEU A 5 6.56 3.02 1.03
N PHE A 6 7.59 3.38 1.80
CA PHE A 6 8.47 4.50 1.49
C PHE A 6 9.14 4.34 0.13
N LYS A 7 9.65 3.13 -0.18
CA LYS A 7 10.22 2.82 -1.49
C LYS A 7 9.20 3.00 -2.62
N LEU A 8 7.96 2.54 -2.44
CA LEU A 8 6.89 2.72 -3.43
C LEU A 8 6.64 4.20 -3.74
N LEU A 9 6.52 5.04 -2.70
CA LEU A 9 6.31 6.48 -2.85
C LEU A 9 7.48 7.15 -3.58
N GLU A 10 8.72 6.79 -3.23
CA GLU A 10 9.91 7.31 -3.91
C GLU A 10 10.02 6.83 -5.36
N ASP A 11 9.73 5.56 -5.64
CA ASP A 11 9.68 5.01 -7.00
C ASP A 11 8.71 5.86 -7.86
N MET A 12 7.50 6.12 -7.35
CA MET A 12 6.50 6.92 -8.04
C MET A 12 6.95 8.37 -8.29
N ARG A 13 7.53 9.02 -7.27
CA ARG A 13 8.05 10.39 -7.40
C ARG A 13 9.16 10.48 -8.44
N VAL A 14 10.15 9.58 -8.37
CA VAL A 14 11.29 9.53 -9.30
C VAL A 14 10.84 9.22 -10.72
N LEU A 15 9.93 8.26 -10.91
CA LEU A 15 9.39 7.95 -12.24
C LEU A 15 8.63 9.15 -12.84
N ASN A 16 7.86 9.88 -12.03
CA ASN A 16 7.21 11.11 -12.46
C ASN A 16 8.24 12.20 -12.85
N SER A 17 9.30 12.39 -12.07
CA SER A 17 10.39 13.31 -12.45
C SER A 17 11.05 12.90 -13.76
N ILE A 18 11.32 11.61 -13.99
CA ILE A 18 11.89 11.12 -15.24
C ILE A 18 10.94 11.37 -16.42
N LYS A 19 9.62 11.18 -16.26
CA LYS A 19 8.63 11.51 -17.31
C LYS A 19 8.67 12.98 -17.69
N VAL A 20 8.80 13.87 -16.71
CA VAL A 20 8.87 15.34 -16.92
C VAL A 20 10.18 15.73 -17.63
N GLU A 21 11.31 15.21 -17.16
CA GLU A 21 12.63 15.52 -17.76
C GLU A 21 12.86 14.85 -19.12
N ARG A 22 12.29 13.65 -19.33
CA ARG A 22 12.47 12.83 -20.53
C ARG A 22 11.12 12.29 -21.02
N PRO A 23 10.28 13.10 -21.67
CA PRO A 23 8.95 12.69 -22.11
C PRO A 23 8.93 11.47 -23.06
N SER A 24 10.01 11.25 -23.81
CA SER A 24 10.16 10.06 -24.66
C SER A 24 10.13 8.73 -23.88
N THR A 25 10.44 8.75 -22.59
CA THR A 25 10.41 7.58 -21.71
C THR A 25 9.01 7.26 -21.17
N ALA A 26 8.03 8.15 -21.35
CA ALA A 26 6.70 8.03 -20.76
C ALA A 26 6.05 6.67 -21.07
N LYS A 27 6.04 6.26 -22.35
CA LYS A 27 5.47 4.98 -22.78
C LYS A 27 6.09 3.76 -22.11
N LEU A 28 7.40 3.79 -21.85
CA LEU A 28 8.10 2.68 -21.19
C LEU A 28 7.78 2.65 -19.69
N ILE A 29 7.64 3.82 -19.08
CA ILE A 29 7.25 3.93 -17.68
C ILE A 29 5.79 3.50 -17.50
N ASP A 30 4.88 3.91 -18.39
CA ASP A 30 3.48 3.48 -18.37
C ASP A 30 3.37 1.96 -18.48
N LEU A 31 4.06 1.34 -19.44
CA LEU A 31 4.11 -0.12 -19.57
C LEU A 31 4.62 -0.82 -18.29
N ARG A 32 5.64 -0.23 -17.63
CA ARG A 32 6.18 -0.74 -16.37
C ARG A 32 5.14 -0.65 -15.25
N LEU A 33 4.42 0.47 -15.15
CA LEU A 33 3.36 0.65 -14.16
C LEU A 33 2.22 -0.35 -14.40
N ASP A 34 1.73 -0.45 -15.64
CA ASP A 34 0.64 -1.37 -16.03
C ASP A 34 0.98 -2.84 -15.72
N THR A 35 2.22 -3.24 -16.00
CA THR A 35 2.70 -4.59 -15.68
C THR A 35 2.70 -4.84 -14.17
N ARG A 36 3.11 -3.83 -13.38
CA ARG A 36 3.15 -3.94 -11.92
C ARG A 36 1.75 -3.95 -11.32
N VAL A 37 0.84 -3.10 -11.80
CA VAL A 37 -0.59 -3.11 -11.44
C VAL A 37 -1.19 -4.50 -11.68
N SER A 38 -0.99 -5.06 -12.87
CA SER A 38 -1.51 -6.40 -13.23
C SER A 38 -0.98 -7.51 -12.29
N TYR A 39 0.29 -7.41 -11.90
CA TYR A 39 0.89 -8.32 -10.93
C TYR A 39 0.27 -8.14 -9.54
N THR A 40 0.17 -6.90 -9.05
CA THR A 40 -0.42 -6.56 -7.74
C THR A 40 -1.87 -7.05 -7.64
N GLU A 41 -2.69 -6.83 -8.68
CA GLU A 41 -4.07 -7.35 -8.73
C GLU A 41 -4.14 -8.88 -8.62
N SER A 42 -3.18 -9.58 -9.24
CA SER A 42 -3.08 -11.03 -9.15
C SER A 42 -2.71 -11.47 -7.73
N GLN A 43 -1.80 -10.74 -7.07
CA GLN A 43 -1.45 -11.00 -5.67
C GLN A 43 -2.61 -10.71 -4.71
N ILE A 44 -3.36 -9.63 -4.92
CA ILE A 44 -4.56 -9.31 -4.09
C ILE A 44 -5.54 -10.48 -4.11
N LYS A 45 -5.80 -11.08 -5.27
CA LYS A 45 -6.69 -12.25 -5.39
C LYS A 45 -6.22 -13.45 -4.56
N VAL A 46 -4.90 -13.67 -4.49
CA VAL A 46 -4.31 -14.74 -3.68
C VAL A 46 -4.41 -14.42 -2.19
N TYR A 47 -4.01 -13.22 -1.79
CA TYR A 47 -3.95 -12.83 -0.38
C TYR A 47 -5.31 -12.56 0.26
N ARG A 48 -6.34 -12.23 -0.52
CA ARG A 48 -7.74 -12.17 -0.05
C ARG A 48 -8.23 -13.47 0.61
N THR A 49 -7.65 -14.61 0.24
CA THR A 49 -8.03 -15.91 0.80
C THR A 49 -7.22 -16.29 2.05
N LYS A 50 -6.25 -15.46 2.43
CA LYS A 50 -5.40 -15.65 3.61
C LYS A 50 -5.87 -14.75 4.76
N THR A 51 -5.52 -15.13 5.98
CA THR A 51 -5.82 -14.37 7.21
C THR A 51 -4.81 -13.26 7.52
N GLN A 52 -3.84 -13.00 6.63
CA GLN A 52 -2.76 -12.03 6.84
C GLN A 52 -3.18 -10.68 6.26
N TYR A 53 -3.40 -9.69 7.13
CA TYR A 53 -3.91 -8.38 6.72
C TYR A 53 -2.80 -7.41 6.32
N THR A 54 -1.60 -7.56 6.88
CA THR A 54 -0.45 -6.68 6.62
C THR A 54 -0.04 -6.66 5.13
N ASP A 55 0.10 -7.85 4.53
CA ASP A 55 0.47 -7.97 3.12
C ASP A 55 -0.66 -7.50 2.21
N LEU A 56 -1.91 -7.84 2.55
CA LEU A 56 -3.08 -7.44 1.78
C LEU A 56 -3.27 -5.92 1.79
N LEU A 57 -3.06 -5.27 2.94
CA LEU A 57 -3.05 -3.83 3.08
C LEU A 57 -1.98 -3.19 2.19
N PHE A 58 -0.75 -3.70 2.23
CA PHE A 58 0.32 -3.19 1.38
C PHE A 58 -0.02 -3.31 -0.10
N LEU A 59 -0.59 -4.45 -0.53
CA LEU A 59 -0.97 -4.68 -1.92
C LEU A 59 -2.06 -3.71 -2.39
N TYR A 60 -3.04 -3.39 -1.54
CA TYR A 60 -4.05 -2.39 -1.89
C TYR A 60 -3.47 -0.98 -1.98
N LEU A 61 -2.57 -0.60 -1.07
CA LEU A 61 -1.88 0.69 -1.16
C LEU A 61 -1.02 0.74 -2.43
N GLU A 62 -0.29 -0.33 -2.74
CA GLU A 62 0.49 -0.45 -3.98
C GLU A 62 -0.41 -0.30 -5.21
N HIS A 63 -1.55 -0.97 -5.24
CA HIS A 63 -2.52 -0.83 -6.32
C HIS A 63 -2.99 0.61 -6.48
N ALA A 64 -3.48 1.24 -5.39
CA ALA A 64 -3.99 2.61 -5.40
C ALA A 64 -2.94 3.64 -5.88
N PHE A 65 -1.70 3.53 -5.40
CA PHE A 65 -0.63 4.43 -5.85
C PHE A 65 -0.23 4.21 -7.30
N LEU A 66 -0.11 2.96 -7.76
CA LEU A 66 0.30 2.66 -9.13
C LEU A 66 -0.79 3.00 -10.15
N SER A 67 -2.05 2.69 -9.83
CA SER A 67 -3.22 2.99 -10.66
C SER A 67 -3.65 4.46 -10.58
N GLN A 68 -3.19 5.17 -9.53
CA GLN A 68 -3.65 6.50 -9.16
C GLN A 68 -5.14 6.57 -8.85
N ASP A 69 -5.75 5.43 -8.52
CA ASP A 69 -7.14 5.34 -8.08
C ASP A 69 -7.18 5.25 -6.55
N PHE A 70 -7.63 6.33 -5.93
CA PHE A 70 -7.85 6.43 -4.48
C PHE A 70 -9.34 6.42 -4.12
N PHE A 71 -10.23 6.19 -5.08
CA PHE A 71 -11.68 6.16 -4.87
C PHE A 71 -12.20 4.75 -4.59
N ASP A 72 -11.52 3.73 -5.12
CA ASP A 72 -11.81 2.33 -4.81
C ASP A 72 -11.19 1.93 -3.45
N ILE A 73 -11.92 2.25 -2.38
CA ILE A 73 -11.48 1.94 -1.01
C ILE A 73 -11.70 0.45 -0.75
N PRO A 74 -10.64 -0.33 -0.45
CA PRO A 74 -10.77 -1.75 -0.20
C PRO A 74 -11.40 -2.02 1.17
N SER A 75 -12.12 -3.14 1.28
CA SER A 75 -12.47 -3.75 2.57
C SER A 75 -11.55 -4.93 2.83
N ILE A 76 -10.96 -4.97 4.02
CA ILE A 76 -10.00 -6.00 4.47
C ILE A 76 -10.55 -6.73 5.69
N HIS A 77 -10.89 -5.97 6.73
CA HIS A 77 -11.34 -6.44 8.02
C HIS A 77 -12.08 -5.30 8.72
N SER A 78 -13.09 -5.59 9.54
CA SER A 78 -13.91 -4.57 10.21
C SER A 78 -13.08 -3.51 10.95
N ASP A 79 -11.98 -3.95 11.57
CA ASP A 79 -11.13 -3.09 12.40
C ASP A 79 -10.21 -2.19 11.56
N LEU A 80 -10.01 -2.53 10.28
CA LEU A 80 -9.23 -1.74 9.32
C LEU A 80 -10.10 -0.85 8.45
N ASP A 81 -11.34 -1.25 8.17
CA ASP A 81 -12.18 -0.61 7.14
C ASP A 81 -12.40 0.89 7.45
N ASP A 82 -12.69 1.27 8.70
CA ASP A 82 -12.83 2.67 9.10
C ASP A 82 -11.52 3.47 8.97
N ILE A 83 -10.38 2.82 9.24
CA ILE A 83 -9.06 3.42 9.10
C ILE A 83 -8.75 3.65 7.62
N LEU A 84 -9.07 2.67 6.76
CA LEU A 84 -8.88 2.74 5.32
C LEU A 84 -9.68 3.87 4.69
N VAL A 85 -10.94 4.06 5.09
CA VAL A 85 -11.76 5.18 4.62
C VAL A 85 -11.08 6.51 4.93
N ASN A 86 -10.65 6.71 6.18
CA ASN A 86 -9.96 7.94 6.56
C ASN A 86 -8.59 8.09 5.89
N MET A 87 -7.89 6.98 5.67
CA MET A 87 -6.59 6.96 5.01
C MET A 87 -6.69 7.41 3.56
N PHE A 88 -7.59 6.80 2.79
CA PHE A 88 -7.75 7.05 1.36
C PHE A 88 -8.20 8.47 1.04
N LEU A 89 -8.85 9.18 1.98
CA LEU A 89 -9.17 10.60 1.82
C LEU A 89 -7.94 11.50 1.66
N TYR A 90 -6.81 11.16 2.28
CA TYR A 90 -5.60 11.99 2.21
C TYR A 90 -4.50 11.44 1.31
N LEU A 91 -4.58 10.18 0.86
CA LEU A 91 -3.60 9.61 -0.07
C LEU A 91 -3.39 10.44 -1.35
N PRO A 92 -4.44 11.07 -1.95
CA PRO A 92 -4.26 11.95 -3.11
C PRO A 92 -3.29 13.12 -2.88
N ASN A 93 -3.04 13.52 -1.63
CA ASN A 93 -2.05 14.56 -1.33
C ASN A 93 -0.63 14.16 -1.73
N PHE A 94 -0.37 12.86 -1.98
CA PHE A 94 0.90 12.38 -2.53
C PHE A 94 1.34 13.14 -3.79
N PHE A 95 0.40 13.59 -4.64
CA PHE A 95 0.73 14.38 -5.84
C PHE A 95 1.38 15.74 -5.53
N GLN A 96 1.31 16.19 -4.28
CA GLN A 96 1.91 17.44 -3.82
C GLN A 96 3.31 17.23 -3.22
N ASN A 97 3.75 15.98 -3.03
CA ASN A 97 5.05 15.66 -2.46
C ASN A 97 6.17 15.99 -3.44
N GLN A 98 7.14 16.79 -3.02
CA GLN A 98 8.24 17.28 -3.86
C GLN A 98 9.57 16.60 -3.54
N ASN A 99 9.77 16.22 -2.29
CA ASN A 99 11.03 15.67 -1.80
C ASN A 99 10.82 14.35 -1.03
N SER A 100 11.93 13.69 -0.69
CA SER A 100 11.88 12.42 0.04
C SER A 100 11.38 12.57 1.47
N GLU A 101 11.48 13.75 2.08
CA GLU A 101 10.95 14.04 3.41
C GLU A 101 9.40 14.04 3.40
N ASP A 102 8.78 14.61 2.37
CA ASP A 102 7.32 14.59 2.19
C ASP A 102 6.80 13.14 2.10
N ASN A 103 7.50 12.30 1.34
CA ASN A 103 7.19 10.88 1.22
C ASN A 103 7.44 10.11 2.52
N MET A 104 8.46 10.49 3.29
CA MET A 104 8.74 9.92 4.61
C MET A 104 7.59 10.23 5.56
N TYR A 105 7.14 11.50 5.63
CA TYR A 105 6.02 11.90 6.48
C TYR A 105 4.71 11.22 6.08
N LEU A 106 4.43 11.07 4.79
CA LEU A 106 3.26 10.32 4.32
C LEU A 106 3.33 8.85 4.74
N ALA A 107 4.48 8.20 4.54
CA ALA A 107 4.68 6.81 4.96
C ALA A 107 4.56 6.63 6.48
N GLN A 108 5.09 7.57 7.28
CA GLN A 108 4.96 7.58 8.73
C GLN A 108 3.50 7.76 9.15
N ARG A 109 2.76 8.68 8.53
CA ARG A 109 1.33 8.90 8.81
C ARG A 109 0.52 7.63 8.58
N ILE A 110 0.75 6.96 7.45
CA ILE A 110 0.10 5.68 7.15
C ILE A 110 0.48 4.65 8.22
N MET A 111 1.76 4.51 8.54
CA MET A 111 2.23 3.59 9.58
C MET A 111 1.54 3.82 10.93
N TYR A 112 1.49 5.07 11.41
CA TYR A 112 0.88 5.39 12.70
C TYR A 112 -0.60 4.98 12.78
N GLN A 113 -1.33 5.01 11.66
CA GLN A 113 -2.74 4.62 11.64
C GLN A 113 -2.95 3.11 11.69
N VAL A 114 -1.98 2.31 11.24
CA VAL A 114 -2.12 0.86 11.16
C VAL A 114 -1.21 0.11 12.12
N ASP A 115 -0.31 0.80 12.84
CA ASP A 115 0.76 0.21 13.65
C ASP A 115 0.26 -0.83 14.65
N ASP A 116 -0.81 -0.52 15.38
CA ASP A 116 -1.36 -1.42 16.41
C ASP A 116 -1.94 -2.70 15.77
N ILE A 117 -2.67 -2.55 14.66
CA ILE A 117 -3.28 -3.69 13.95
C ILE A 117 -2.20 -4.56 13.29
N LEU A 118 -1.19 -3.94 12.68
CA LEU A 118 -0.08 -4.69 12.08
C LEU A 118 0.73 -5.43 13.15
N LYS A 119 0.91 -4.85 14.35
CA LYS A 119 1.57 -5.55 15.47
C LYS A 119 0.77 -6.77 15.92
N GLU A 120 -0.55 -6.66 16.04
CA GLU A 120 -1.40 -7.80 16.41
C GLU A 120 -1.39 -8.89 15.34
N ASP A 121 -1.48 -8.54 14.05
CA ASP A 121 -1.39 -9.46 12.91
C ASP A 121 -0.04 -10.21 12.92
N MET A 122 1.07 -9.50 13.12
CA MET A 122 2.41 -10.10 13.24
C MET A 122 2.56 -10.98 14.50
N LEU A 123 2.03 -10.56 15.65
CA LEU A 123 2.07 -11.37 16.88
C LEU A 123 1.31 -12.68 16.72
N ASN A 124 0.15 -12.66 16.06
CA ASN A 124 -0.61 -13.86 15.73
C ASN A 124 0.19 -14.85 14.87
N GLU A 125 1.13 -14.39 14.03
CA GLU A 125 2.05 -15.27 13.29
C GLU A 125 3.10 -15.94 14.18
N TYR A 126 3.67 -15.21 15.15
CA TYR A 126 4.70 -15.76 16.05
C TYR A 126 4.12 -16.80 17.01
N TYR A 127 2.87 -16.63 17.41
CA TYR A 127 2.15 -17.58 18.23
C TYR A 127 1.24 -18.45 17.36
N TYR A 128 1.81 -19.46 16.69
CA TYR A 128 1.06 -20.66 16.31
C TYR A 128 0.67 -21.47 17.55
N LEU A 129 0.03 -20.82 18.54
CA LEU A 129 -0.70 -21.53 19.57
C LEU A 129 -1.85 -22.22 18.84
N PRO A 130 -1.92 -23.57 18.85
CA PRO A 130 -3.11 -24.23 18.38
C PRO A 130 -4.24 -23.60 19.19
N LYS A 131 -5.22 -22.98 18.52
CA LYS A 131 -6.53 -22.79 19.12
C LYS A 131 -7.08 -24.19 19.34
N THR A 132 -6.61 -24.86 20.40
CA THR A 132 -7.37 -25.94 21.00
C THR A 132 -8.70 -25.31 21.33
N LEU A 133 -9.70 -25.72 20.56
CA LEU A 133 -11.11 -25.59 20.82
C LEU A 133 -11.33 -25.81 22.32
N TYR A 134 -11.38 -24.72 23.09
CA TYR A 134 -12.01 -24.76 24.39
C TYR A 134 -13.47 -24.41 24.13
N ASN A 135 -14.25 -25.49 24.18
CA ASN A 135 -15.71 -25.66 24.10
C ASN A 135 -16.56 -24.40 24.29
#